data_AF-A0AAU4AKR0-F1
#
_entry.id   AF-A0AAU4AKR0-F1
#
_cell.length_a   1.000
_cell.length_b   1.000
_cell.length_c   1.000
_cell.angle_alpha   90.00
_cell.angle_beta   90.00
_cell.angle_gamma   90.00
#
_symmetry.space_group_name_H-M   'P 1'
#
loop_
_entity.id
_entity.type
_entity.pdbx_description
1 polymer ?
#
loop_
_entity_poly.entity_id
_entity_poly.type
_entity_poly.pdbx_seq_one_letter_code
_entity_poly.pdbx_strand_id
1 'polypeptide(L)'
;MADEHGATDAFKNRCTNAARTLESCISYFIERVSLDESNEDRKDNTLDVWLREGPRKPDVVVSLSNLYSVRPWEPALGFSFIDGISLVHLPKLPLPWPTEAVGRLDRSEGLPELVWLRIAGPIEVDAVAATVTVYQAQSDDAASVFQ
;
A
#
# COMPACT_ATOMS: atom_id res chain seq x y z
N MET A 1 -18.66 -22.96 -0.94
CA MET A 1 -18.36 -22.63 -2.36
C MET A 1 -18.87 -21.26 -2.80
N ALA A 2 -19.96 -20.72 -2.23
CA ALA A 2 -20.38 -19.33 -2.50
C ALA A 2 -19.55 -18.27 -1.74
N ASP A 3 -19.11 -18.59 -0.51
CA ASP A 3 -18.37 -17.65 0.34
C ASP A 3 -16.97 -17.28 -0.17
N GLU A 4 -16.26 -18.20 -0.83
CA GLU A 4 -14.92 -17.93 -1.37
C GLU A 4 -14.95 -16.98 -2.57
N HIS A 5 -15.94 -17.10 -3.46
CA HIS A 5 -16.11 -16.18 -4.59
C HIS A 5 -16.45 -14.76 -4.10
N GLY A 6 -17.31 -14.63 -3.09
CA GLY A 6 -17.63 -13.34 -2.47
C GLY A 6 -16.43 -12.71 -1.75
N ALA A 7 -15.60 -13.51 -1.06
CA ALA A 7 -14.39 -13.04 -0.40
C ALA A 7 -13.33 -12.55 -1.40
N THR A 8 -13.16 -13.27 -2.51
CA THR A 8 -12.24 -12.88 -3.59
C THR A 8 -12.66 -11.59 -4.28
N ASP A 9 -13.95 -11.44 -4.60
CA ASP A 9 -14.47 -10.19 -5.16
C ASP A 9 -14.30 -9.03 -4.17
N ALA A 10 -14.45 -9.28 -2.86
CA ALA A 10 -14.25 -8.25 -1.85
C ALA A 10 -12.80 -7.75 -1.78
N PHE A 11 -11.79 -8.64 -1.83
CA PHE A 11 -10.38 -8.21 -1.79
C PHE A 11 -9.96 -7.48 -3.07
N LYS A 12 -10.36 -7.99 -4.24
CA LYS A 12 -10.15 -7.31 -5.52
C LYS A 12 -10.81 -5.92 -5.54
N ASN A 13 -12.02 -5.79 -5.00
CA ASN A 13 -12.72 -4.50 -4.88
C ASN A 13 -11.98 -3.55 -3.93
N ARG A 14 -11.47 -4.04 -2.79
CA ARG A 14 -10.62 -3.24 -1.89
C ARG A 14 -9.37 -2.72 -2.61
N CYS A 15 -8.66 -3.59 -3.33
CA CYS A 15 -7.49 -3.18 -4.12
C CYS A 15 -7.85 -2.15 -5.19
N THR A 16 -8.97 -2.34 -5.89
CA THR A 16 -9.41 -1.41 -6.94
C THR A 16 -9.74 -0.03 -6.37
N ASN A 17 -10.43 0.03 -5.23
CA ASN A 17 -10.77 1.30 -4.57
C ASN A 17 -9.52 1.99 -3.99
N ALA A 18 -8.60 1.22 -3.42
CA ALA A 18 -7.30 1.71 -2.97
C ALA A 18 -6.51 2.31 -4.15
N ALA A 19 -6.39 1.59 -5.27
CA ALA A 19 -5.70 2.06 -6.47
C ALA A 19 -6.26 3.40 -6.98
N ARG A 20 -7.59 3.52 -7.09
CA ARG A 20 -8.26 4.77 -7.49
C ARG A 20 -7.98 5.94 -6.54
N THR A 21 -7.90 5.68 -5.24
CA THR A 21 -7.54 6.72 -4.27
C THR A 21 -6.11 7.19 -4.49
N LEU A 22 -5.19 6.25 -4.70
CA LEU A 22 -3.77 6.53 -4.88
C LEU A 22 -3.44 7.19 -6.22
N GLU A 23 -4.21 6.95 -7.28
CA GLU A 23 -4.06 7.67 -8.56
C GLU A 23 -4.14 9.20 -8.38
N SER A 24 -4.95 9.67 -7.43
CA SER A 24 -5.07 11.10 -7.12
C SER A 24 -3.94 11.66 -6.24
N CYS A 25 -3.06 10.79 -5.74
CA CYS A 25 -1.99 11.13 -4.81
C CYS A 25 -0.66 11.46 -5.50
N ILE A 26 -0.60 11.59 -6.83
CA ILE A 26 0.66 11.88 -7.54
C ILE A 26 1.28 13.24 -7.16
N SER A 27 0.46 14.21 -6.75
CA SER A 27 0.92 15.52 -6.27
C SER A 27 1.27 15.55 -4.78
N TYR A 28 1.14 14.41 -4.09
CA TYR A 28 1.45 14.30 -2.68
C TYR A 28 2.95 14.04 -2.46
N PHE A 29 3.39 14.27 -1.22
CA PHE A 29 4.70 13.92 -0.72
C PHE A 29 4.57 12.79 0.29
N ILE A 30 5.55 11.88 0.30
CA ILE A 30 5.74 10.93 1.39
C ILE A 30 6.23 11.72 2.60
N GLU A 31 5.39 11.82 3.64
CA GLU A 31 5.74 12.44 4.93
C GLU A 31 6.56 11.47 5.79
N ARG A 32 6.13 10.20 5.81
CA ARG A 32 6.73 9.15 6.64
C ARG A 32 6.52 7.79 6.01
N VAL A 33 7.46 6.90 6.24
CA VAL A 33 7.32 5.46 6.01
C VAL A 33 7.71 4.73 7.29
N SER A 34 6.90 3.79 7.75
CA SER A 34 7.16 3.02 8.98
C SER A 34 6.95 1.54 8.70
N LEU A 35 7.97 0.73 8.99
CA LEU A 35 7.92 -0.72 8.93
C LEU A 35 8.00 -1.22 10.38
N ASP A 36 6.97 -1.92 10.82
CA ASP A 36 6.94 -2.61 12.10
C ASP A 36 7.15 -4.11 11.88
N GLU A 37 8.32 -4.61 12.27
CA GLU A 37 8.68 -6.04 12.29
C GLU A 37 8.92 -6.54 13.72
N SER A 38 8.37 -5.86 14.73
CA SER A 38 8.59 -6.22 16.13
C SER A 38 7.87 -7.50 16.54
N ASN A 39 6.91 -7.99 15.75
CA ASN A 39 6.17 -9.21 16.01
C ASN A 39 6.96 -10.46 15.58
N GLU A 40 6.89 -11.50 16.41
CA GLU A 40 7.51 -12.80 16.11
C GLU A 40 6.83 -13.51 14.92
N ASP A 41 5.52 -13.28 14.71
CA ASP A 41 4.81 -13.73 13.52
C ASP A 41 4.90 -12.66 12.42
N ARG A 42 5.57 -13.03 11.31
CA ARG A 42 5.68 -12.17 10.11
C ARG A 42 4.33 -11.73 9.55
N LYS A 43 3.25 -12.46 9.85
CA LYS A 43 1.89 -12.10 9.46
C LYS A 43 1.39 -10.82 10.12
N ASP A 44 2.00 -10.43 11.24
CA ASP A 44 1.66 -9.21 11.97
C ASP A 44 2.63 -8.05 11.64
N ASN A 45 3.55 -8.25 10.69
CA ASN A 45 4.37 -7.16 10.20
C ASN A 45 3.49 -6.17 9.44
N THR A 46 3.72 -4.88 9.67
CA THR A 46 2.97 -3.81 9.05
C THR A 46 3.89 -2.79 8.38
N LEU A 47 3.43 -2.26 7.25
CA LEU A 47 4.08 -1.17 6.53
C LEU A 47 3.05 -0.07 6.33
N ASP A 48 3.35 1.08 6.92
CA ASP A 48 2.53 2.28 6.80
C ASP A 48 3.27 3.36 6.02
N VAL A 49 2.57 3.96 5.06
CA VAL A 49 3.05 5.09 4.24
C VAL A 49 2.11 6.26 4.43
N TRP A 50 2.62 7.38 4.95
CA TRP A 50 1.87 8.62 5.13
C TRP A 50 2.17 9.57 3.98
N LEU A 51 1.11 10.04 3.32
CA LEU A 51 1.16 10.95 2.19
C LEU A 51 0.47 12.26 2.56
N ARG A 52 1.11 13.39 2.25
CA ARG A 52 0.56 14.73 2.45
C ARG A 52 0.84 15.62 1.23
N GLU A 53 -0.18 16.36 0.79
CA GLU A 53 -0.03 17.44 -0.21
C GLU A 53 -0.03 18.83 0.46
N GLY A 54 -0.75 18.98 1.58
CA GLY A 54 -0.83 20.22 2.36
C GLY A 54 -2.22 20.43 3.01
N PRO A 55 -2.44 21.56 3.70
CA PRO A 55 -3.58 21.77 4.61
C PRO A 55 -4.97 21.71 3.96
N ARG A 56 -5.06 21.87 2.64
CA ARG A 56 -6.34 21.92 1.90
C ARG A 56 -6.77 20.56 1.37
N LYS A 57 -5.95 19.53 1.57
CA LYS A 57 -6.12 18.20 1.01
C LYS A 57 -6.08 17.20 2.15
N PRO A 58 -6.88 16.13 2.09
CA PRO A 58 -6.82 15.11 3.11
C PRO A 58 -5.45 14.43 3.08
N ASP A 59 -4.89 14.16 4.25
CA ASP A 59 -3.75 13.27 4.41
C ASP A 59 -4.20 11.84 4.08
N VAL A 60 -3.32 11.07 3.45
CA VAL A 60 -3.61 9.68 3.06
C VAL A 60 -2.63 8.76 3.75
N VAL A 61 -3.12 7.69 4.37
CA VAL A 61 -2.27 6.63 4.92
C VAL A 61 -2.58 5.33 4.19
N VAL A 62 -1.52 4.72 3.66
CA VAL A 62 -1.56 3.38 3.09
C VAL A 62 -0.97 2.43 4.12
N SER A 63 -1.82 1.56 4.67
CA SER A 63 -1.42 0.54 5.63
C SER A 63 -1.47 -0.83 4.98
N LEU A 64 -0.34 -1.51 4.96
CA LEU A 64 -0.18 -2.89 4.52
C LEU A 64 0.10 -3.78 5.72
N SER A 65 -0.54 -4.94 5.79
CA SER A 65 -0.32 -5.92 6.86
C SER A 65 -0.20 -7.32 6.29
N ASN A 66 0.43 -8.21 7.04
CA ASN A 66 0.78 -9.56 6.59
C ASN A 66 1.65 -9.49 5.33
N LEU A 67 2.87 -8.96 5.55
CA LEU A 67 3.84 -8.64 4.51
C LEU A 67 4.55 -9.91 4.02
N TYR A 68 4.66 -10.04 2.71
CA TYR A 68 5.38 -11.13 2.04
C TYR A 68 6.71 -10.66 1.43
N SER A 69 6.81 -9.38 1.07
CA SER A 69 8.02 -8.78 0.52
C SER A 69 7.99 -7.27 0.68
N VAL A 70 9.12 -6.65 1.02
CA VAL A 70 9.32 -5.18 1.05
C VAL A 70 10.73 -4.88 0.51
N ARG A 71 10.85 -4.09 -0.56
CA ARG A 71 12.12 -3.76 -1.26
C ARG A 71 12.06 -2.40 -1.99
N PRO A 72 13.19 -1.72 -2.25
CA PRO A 72 14.17 -1.48 -1.19
C PRO A 72 13.48 -0.83 0.02
N TRP A 73 14.00 -1.05 1.22
CA TRP A 73 13.50 -0.40 2.43
C TRP A 73 14.50 0.66 2.86
N GLU A 74 14.14 1.93 2.73
CA GLU A 74 14.84 3.04 3.36
C GLU A 74 13.84 3.88 4.15
N PRO A 75 14.10 4.16 5.44
CA PRO A 75 13.24 5.05 6.19
C PRO A 75 13.30 6.45 5.57
N ALA A 76 12.15 7.03 5.25
CA ALA A 76 12.09 8.39 4.73
C ALA A 76 12.61 9.39 5.76
N LEU A 77 13.73 10.05 5.46
CA LEU A 77 14.25 11.17 6.23
C LEU A 77 13.68 12.48 5.67
N GLY A 78 12.39 12.72 5.93
CA GLY A 78 11.66 13.94 5.54
C GLY A 78 10.77 13.80 4.31
N PHE A 79 10.13 14.92 3.91
CA PHE A 79 9.18 14.96 2.81
C PHE A 79 9.83 14.62 1.47
N SER A 80 9.34 13.60 0.77
CA SER A 80 9.83 13.19 -0.55
C SER A 80 8.71 13.19 -1.58
N PHE A 81 8.97 13.74 -2.77
CA PHE A 81 7.98 13.77 -3.85
C PHE A 81 7.77 12.37 -4.46
N ILE A 82 6.64 12.20 -5.14
CA ILE A 82 6.22 10.95 -5.76
C ILE A 82 6.31 11.11 -7.29
N ASP A 83 7.14 10.30 -7.95
CA ASP A 83 7.19 10.21 -9.41
C ASP A 83 6.14 9.26 -9.97
N GLY A 84 5.71 8.28 -9.16
CA GLY A 84 4.65 7.36 -9.52
C GLY A 84 4.13 6.61 -8.31
N ILE A 85 2.82 6.38 -8.26
CA ILE A 85 2.20 5.54 -7.24
C ILE A 85 1.19 4.61 -7.91
N SER A 86 1.25 3.33 -7.56
CA SER A 86 0.31 2.32 -8.08
C SER A 86 0.08 1.23 -7.06
N LEU A 87 -1.11 0.64 -7.13
CA LEU A 87 -1.49 -0.49 -6.30
C LEU A 87 -2.20 -1.52 -7.16
N VAL A 88 -1.72 -2.76 -7.12
CA VAL A 88 -2.12 -3.81 -8.04
C VAL A 88 -2.58 -5.04 -7.27
N HIS A 89 -3.75 -5.57 -7.65
CA HIS A 89 -4.26 -6.83 -7.13
C HIS A 89 -3.49 -8.01 -7.76
N LEU A 90 -2.98 -8.91 -6.93
CA LEU A 90 -2.27 -10.12 -7.31
C LEU A 90 -3.14 -11.35 -6.96
N PRO A 91 -3.83 -11.94 -7.94
CA PRO A 91 -4.76 -13.02 -7.65
C PRO A 91 -4.04 -14.31 -7.23
N LYS A 92 -4.76 -15.17 -6.50
CA LYS A 92 -4.30 -16.52 -6.16
C LYS A 92 -4.15 -17.38 -7.42
N LEU A 93 -3.33 -18.43 -7.35
CA LEU A 93 -3.31 -19.48 -8.37
C LEU A 93 -4.73 -20.04 -8.62
N PRO A 94 -5.09 -20.38 -9.87
CA PRO A 94 -4.23 -20.43 -11.06
C PRO A 94 -4.19 -19.13 -11.88
N LEU A 95 -4.87 -18.06 -11.45
CA LEU A 95 -4.97 -16.83 -12.24
C LEU A 95 -3.58 -16.17 -12.39
N PRO A 96 -3.19 -15.67 -13.58
CA PRO A 96 -1.87 -15.09 -13.77
C PRO A 96 -1.71 -13.78 -13.00
N TRP A 97 -0.50 -13.53 -12.52
CA TRP A 97 -0.10 -12.19 -12.09
C TRP A 97 0.22 -11.32 -13.32
N PRO A 98 0.12 -9.99 -13.20
CA PRO A 98 0.61 -9.08 -14.24
C PRO A 98 2.10 -9.30 -14.50
N THR A 99 2.56 -9.05 -15.72
CA THR A 99 3.92 -9.36 -16.17
C THR A 99 4.99 -8.69 -15.32
N GLU A 100 4.71 -7.49 -14.81
CA GLU A 100 5.61 -6.69 -13.98
C GLU A 100 5.81 -7.30 -12.58
N ALA A 101 4.88 -8.15 -12.13
CA ALA A 101 4.96 -8.82 -10.83
C ALA A 101 5.64 -10.20 -10.91
N VAL A 102 5.98 -10.67 -12.12
CA VAL A 102 6.67 -11.96 -12.31
C VAL A 102 8.06 -11.90 -11.68
N GLY A 103 8.40 -12.92 -10.88
CA GLY A 103 9.69 -13.01 -10.18
C GLY A 103 9.77 -12.19 -8.89
N ARG A 104 8.71 -11.47 -8.49
CA ARG A 104 8.68 -10.73 -7.21
C ARG A 104 8.61 -11.64 -5.99
N LEU A 105 7.81 -12.68 -6.08
CA LEU A 105 7.61 -13.68 -5.04
C LEU A 105 7.41 -15.04 -5.72
N ASP A 106 7.93 -16.11 -5.09
CA ASP A 106 7.71 -17.46 -5.58
C ASP A 106 6.24 -17.84 -5.41
N ARG A 107 5.55 -18.16 -6.52
CA ARG A 107 4.11 -18.43 -6.51
C ARG A 107 3.89 -19.87 -6.09
N SER A 108 3.28 -20.06 -4.93
CA SER A 108 2.90 -21.39 -4.41
C SER A 108 1.41 -21.48 -4.11
N GLU A 109 0.86 -22.71 -4.05
CA GLU A 109 -0.57 -22.93 -3.74
C GLU A 109 -0.98 -22.39 -2.36
N GLY A 110 -0.01 -22.21 -1.45
CA GLY A 110 -0.22 -21.69 -0.11
C GLY A 110 -0.35 -20.16 -0.04
N LEU A 111 -0.08 -19.43 -1.12
CA LEU A 111 -0.24 -17.97 -1.12
C LEU A 111 -1.73 -17.59 -1.23
N PRO A 112 -2.21 -16.65 -0.40
CA PRO A 112 -3.52 -16.05 -0.58
C PRO A 112 -3.51 -15.09 -1.77
N GLU A 113 -4.62 -14.40 -1.98
CA GLU A 113 -4.62 -13.20 -2.81
C GLU A 113 -3.78 -12.11 -2.13
N LEU A 114 -3.02 -11.37 -2.93
CA LEU A 114 -2.08 -10.37 -2.45
C LEU A 114 -2.32 -9.03 -3.12
N VAL A 115 -1.77 -7.99 -2.53
CA VAL A 115 -1.70 -6.64 -3.07
C VAL A 115 -0.25 -6.26 -3.25
N TRP A 116 0.05 -5.53 -4.32
CA TRP A 116 1.36 -4.99 -4.60
C TRP A 116 1.29 -3.47 -4.66
N LEU A 117 1.91 -2.80 -3.69
CA LEU A 117 2.09 -1.35 -3.67
C LEU A 117 3.44 -1.01 -4.29
N ARG A 118 3.43 0.00 -5.16
CA ARG A 118 4.64 0.59 -5.75
C ARG A 118 4.57 2.11 -5.64
N ILE A 119 5.57 2.69 -5.03
CA ILE A 119 5.83 4.13 -5.04
C ILE A 119 7.22 4.32 -5.60
N ALA A 120 7.32 5.12 -6.66
CA ALA A 120 8.55 5.53 -7.31
C ALA A 120 8.84 6.99 -6.98
N GLY A 121 10.11 7.32 -6.84
CA GLY A 121 10.58 8.64 -6.45
C GLY A 121 11.99 8.57 -5.88
N PRO A 122 12.45 9.64 -5.22
CA PRO A 122 13.68 9.61 -4.42
C PRO A 122 13.66 8.53 -3.34
N ILE A 123 12.45 8.19 -2.87
CA ILE A 123 12.20 7.07 -1.98
C ILE A 123 11.32 6.08 -2.72
N GLU A 124 11.80 4.84 -2.82
CA GLU A 124 11.06 3.75 -3.43
C GLU A 124 10.38 2.91 -2.35
N VAL A 125 9.11 2.58 -2.57
CA VAL A 125 8.37 1.61 -1.77
C VAL A 125 7.85 0.53 -2.71
N ASP A 126 8.36 -0.69 -2.62
CA ASP A 126 7.84 -1.85 -3.36
C ASP A 126 7.49 -2.96 -2.37
N ALA A 127 6.20 -3.15 -2.11
CA ALA A 127 5.74 -4.01 -1.04
C ALA A 127 4.58 -4.92 -1.47
N VAL A 128 4.62 -6.17 -1.03
CA VAL A 128 3.61 -7.19 -1.27
C VAL A 128 3.02 -7.64 0.07
N ALA A 129 1.70 -7.61 0.18
CA ALA A 129 0.97 -7.90 1.41
C ALA A 129 -0.32 -8.68 1.15
N ALA A 130 -0.91 -9.30 2.17
CA ALA A 130 -2.25 -9.91 2.07
C ALA A 130 -3.38 -8.97 2.49
N THR A 131 -3.07 -7.83 3.11
CA THR A 131 -4.04 -6.83 3.53
C THR A 131 -3.60 -5.45 3.10
N VAL A 132 -4.56 -4.65 2.59
CA VAL A 132 -4.41 -3.21 2.36
C VAL A 132 -5.57 -2.48 3.00
N THR A 133 -5.25 -1.39 3.67
CA THR A 133 -6.19 -0.34 4.08
C THR A 133 -5.67 0.99 3.57
N VAL A 134 -6.54 1.78 2.93
CA VAL A 134 -6.25 3.17 2.58
C VAL A 134 -7.22 4.05 3.35
N TYR A 135 -6.68 4.92 4.18
CA TYR A 135 -7.43 5.88 4.98
C TYR A 135 -7.14 7.29 4.49
N GLN A 136 -8.17 8.14 4.54
CA GLN A 136 -8.06 9.57 4.31
C GLN A 136 -8.56 10.30 5.55
N ALA A 137 -7.77 11.24 6.06
CA ALA A 137 -8.24 12.19 7.09
C ALA A 137 -8.02 13.61 6.66
N GLN A 138 -8.85 14.50 7.22
CA GLN A 138 -8.63 15.92 7.07
C GLN A 138 -7.27 16.29 7.68
N SER A 139 -6.45 17.02 6.92
CA SER A 139 -5.13 17.45 7.39
C SER A 139 -5.27 18.38 8.59
N ASP A 140 -4.59 18.06 9.69
CA ASP A 140 -4.62 18.84 10.94
C ASP A 140 -3.97 20.23 10.76
N ASP A 141 -3.21 20.46 9.69
CA ASP A 141 -2.61 21.77 9.40
C ASP A 141 -3.68 22.86 9.20
N ALA A 142 -4.90 22.51 8.77
CA ALA A 142 -6.00 23.47 8.69
C ALA A 142 -6.49 23.95 10.07
N ALA A 143 -6.32 23.15 11.13
CA ALA A 143 -6.70 23.51 12.49
C ALA A 143 -5.72 24.52 13.12
N SER A 144 -4.46 24.53 12.68
CA SER A 144 -3.42 25.45 13.19
C SER A 144 -3.50 26.88 12.63
N VAL A 145 -4.28 27.13 11.57
CA VAL A 145 -4.42 28.48 10.96
C VAL A 145 -5.48 29.34 11.66
N PHE A 146 -6.21 28.78 12.64
CA PHE A 146 -7.27 29.49 13.38
C PHE A 146 -6.89 29.86 14.83
N GLN A 147 -5.60 29.89 15.19
CA GLN A 147 -5.13 30.45 16.46
C GLN A 147 -4.40 31.78 16.29
#